data_AF-A0A6I2QZ70-F1
#
_entry.id   AF-A0A6I2QZ70-F1
#
_cell.length_a   1.000
_cell.length_b   1.000
_cell.length_c   1.000
_cell.angle_alpha   90.00
_cell.angle_beta   90.00
_cell.angle_gamma   90.00
#
_symmetry.space_group_name_H-M   'P 1'
#
loop_
_entity.id
_entity.type
_entity.pdbx_description
1 polymer ?
#
loop_
_entity_poly.entity_id
_entity_poly.type
_entity_poly.pdbx_seq_one_letter_code
_entity_poly.pdbx_strand_id
1 'polypeptide(L)'
;MGRYVTRKRARFKSILGIDVNIPWGAVLEEQGGLLFWRGAAVCATTSQDAYDFFSQDDDGQGEVRGRLVGAIMARLERRDSGYQPRWDKVWKDHLCQKYRRPEHEDWWLWSYDFFNAPIADLRYIAALVGARVS
;
A
#
# COMPACT_ATOMS: atom_id res chain seq x y z
N MET A 1 3.85 19.00 4.63
CA MET A 1 3.14 18.12 5.57
C MET A 1 2.40 17.11 4.71
N GLY A 2 2.78 15.84 4.77
CA GLY A 2 2.06 14.82 4.02
C GLY A 2 0.74 14.47 4.72
N ARG A 3 -0.17 13.85 3.98
CA ARG A 3 -1.47 13.42 4.45
C ARG A 3 -1.69 11.97 4.08
N TYR A 4 -2.25 11.21 5.01
CA TYR A 4 -2.64 9.82 4.80
C TYR A 4 -4.08 9.61 5.23
N VAL A 5 -4.74 8.61 4.63
CA VAL A 5 -6.08 8.17 5.01
C VAL A 5 -6.06 6.72 5.44
N THR A 6 -6.88 6.40 6.44
CA THR A 6 -7.09 5.05 6.94
C THR A 6 -8.00 4.27 5.99
N ARG A 7 -7.45 3.28 5.28
CA ARG A 7 -8.19 2.50 4.27
C ARG A 7 -8.90 1.27 4.83
N LYS A 8 -8.54 0.84 6.05
CA LYS A 8 -9.21 -0.21 6.83
C LYS A 8 -9.00 0.10 8.32
N ARG A 9 -9.93 -0.32 9.19
CA ARG A 9 -9.81 -0.05 10.64
C ARG A 9 -8.45 -0.52 11.16
N ALA A 10 -7.69 0.40 11.73
CA ALA A 10 -6.33 0.15 12.17
C ALA A 10 -6.30 -0.24 13.64
N ARG A 11 -5.81 -1.45 13.94
CA ARG A 11 -5.67 -1.99 15.30
C ARG A 11 -4.32 -2.68 15.45
N PHE A 12 -3.39 -2.02 16.12
CA PHE A 12 -2.02 -2.50 16.35
C PHE A 12 -1.35 -1.68 17.47
N LYS A 13 -0.09 -1.99 17.81
CA LYS A 13 0.71 -1.23 18.78
C LYS A 13 1.49 -0.13 18.06
N SER A 14 1.34 1.13 18.48
CA SER A 14 2.10 2.23 17.91
C SER A 14 3.60 2.09 18.14
N ILE A 15 4.40 2.96 17.51
CA ILE A 15 5.84 3.08 17.77
C ILE A 15 6.18 3.36 19.25
N LEU A 16 5.21 3.87 20.04
CA LEU A 16 5.34 4.10 21.48
C LEU A 16 4.79 2.94 22.33
N GLY A 17 4.38 1.83 21.72
CA GLY A 17 3.78 0.68 22.41
C GLY A 17 2.33 0.88 22.86
N ILE A 18 1.66 1.95 22.41
CA ILE A 18 0.28 2.29 22.79
C ILE A 18 -0.69 1.62 21.82
N ASP A 19 -1.82 1.11 22.32
CA ASP A 19 -2.86 0.54 21.46
C ASP A 19 -3.48 1.60 20.53
N VAL A 20 -3.41 1.34 19.24
CA VAL A 20 -4.00 2.14 18.18
C VAL A 20 -5.36 1.54 17.83
N ASN A 21 -6.38 2.40 17.69
CA ASN A 21 -7.72 2.00 17.21
C ASN A 21 -8.30 3.12 16.34
N ILE A 22 -7.85 3.19 15.09
CA ILE A 22 -8.18 4.28 14.17
C ILE A 22 -9.32 3.83 13.24
N PRO A 23 -10.43 4.59 13.16
CA PRO A 23 -11.53 4.23 12.28
C PRO A 23 -11.16 4.42 10.81
N TRP A 24 -11.87 3.70 9.94
CA TRP A 24 -11.81 3.91 8.50
C TRP A 24 -12.09 5.39 8.13
N GLY A 25 -11.40 5.89 7.12
CA GLY A 25 -11.54 7.27 6.63
C GLY A 25 -10.87 8.34 7.51
N ALA A 26 -10.29 7.96 8.66
CA ALA A 26 -9.55 8.92 9.47
C ALA A 26 -8.29 9.41 8.74
N VAL A 27 -8.04 10.71 8.86
CA VAL A 27 -6.88 11.39 8.30
C VAL A 27 -5.73 11.38 9.30
N LEU A 28 -4.53 11.10 8.81
CA LEU A 28 -3.28 11.17 9.55
C LEU A 28 -2.37 12.21 8.90
N GLU A 29 -1.60 12.89 9.74
CA GLU A 29 -0.57 13.82 9.32
C GLU A 29 0.77 13.09 9.24
N GLU A 30 1.52 13.33 8.16
CA GLU A 30 2.89 12.87 8.03
C GLU A 30 3.85 13.99 8.37
N GLN A 31 4.80 13.69 9.26
CA GLN A 31 5.87 14.57 9.66
C GLN A 31 7.17 13.76 9.85
N GLY A 32 8.18 14.04 9.03
CA GLY A 32 9.52 13.43 9.18
C GLY A 32 9.52 11.91 9.03
N GLY A 33 8.65 11.36 8.16
CA GLY A 33 8.52 9.93 7.94
C GLY A 33 7.70 9.20 9.01
N LEU A 34 7.03 9.91 9.91
CA LEU A 34 6.12 9.36 10.92
C LEU A 34 4.69 9.81 10.65
N LEU A 35 3.74 8.89 10.85
CA LEU A 35 2.31 9.15 10.81
C LEU A 35 1.82 9.52 12.21
N PHE A 36 1.02 10.58 12.28
CA PHE A 36 0.40 11.08 13.49
C PHE A 36 -1.11 11.07 13.36
N TRP A 37 -1.79 10.63 14.42
CA TRP A 37 -3.24 10.72 14.54
C TRP A 37 -3.60 11.47 15.81
N ARG A 38 -4.30 12.61 15.68
CA ARG A 38 -4.66 13.48 16.81
C ARG A 38 -3.45 13.89 17.67
N GLY A 39 -2.32 14.17 17.02
CA GLY A 39 -1.07 14.58 17.67
C GLY A 39 -0.23 13.43 18.26
N ALA A 40 -0.70 12.19 18.24
CA ALA A 40 0.05 11.03 18.74
C ALA A 40 0.77 10.30 17.60
N ALA A 41 2.05 9.97 17.79
CA ALA A 41 2.83 9.17 16.84
C ALA A 41 2.27 7.74 16.74
N VAL A 42 1.98 7.31 15.52
CA VAL A 42 1.36 6.02 15.21
C VAL A 42 2.42 5.02 14.72
N CYS A 43 3.02 5.27 13.55
CA CYS A 43 4.02 4.39 12.95
C CYS A 43 4.85 5.15 11.90
N ALA A 44 5.96 4.56 11.43
CA ALA A 44 6.72 5.11 10.31
C ALA A 44 5.98 4.88 8.98
N THR A 45 6.11 5.79 8.02
CA THR A 45 5.50 5.70 6.68
C THR A 45 5.98 4.47 5.89
N THR A 46 7.16 3.96 6.22
CA THR A 46 7.79 2.80 5.58
C THR A 46 7.56 1.48 6.33
N SER A 47 6.78 1.50 7.42
CA SER A 47 6.47 0.31 8.22
C SER A 47 5.39 -0.57 7.58
N GLN A 48 5.35 -1.85 7.97
CA GLN A 48 4.30 -2.76 7.53
C GLN A 48 2.91 -2.28 7.97
N ASP A 49 2.77 -1.71 9.18
CA ASP A 49 1.51 -1.12 9.63
C ASP A 49 1.04 0.02 8.71
N ALA A 50 1.99 0.85 8.23
CA ALA A 50 1.64 1.90 7.28
C ALA A 50 1.11 1.35 5.97
N TYR A 51 1.80 0.36 5.41
CA TYR A 51 1.36 -0.33 4.20
C TYR A 51 0.02 -1.02 4.39
N ASP A 52 -0.23 -1.62 5.55
CA ASP A 52 -1.44 -2.41 5.78
C ASP A 52 -2.69 -1.53 5.96
N PHE A 53 -2.56 -0.40 6.66
CA PHE A 53 -3.71 0.36 7.17
C PHE A 53 -3.91 1.73 6.53
N PHE A 54 -2.87 2.34 5.96
CA PHE A 54 -2.94 3.72 5.49
C PHE A 54 -2.60 3.84 4.00
N SER A 55 -2.94 4.97 3.41
CA SER A 55 -2.60 5.32 2.03
C SER A 55 -2.37 6.81 1.91
N GLN A 56 -1.33 7.20 1.18
CA GLN A 56 -1.05 8.60 0.92
C GLN A 56 -2.22 9.28 0.21
N ASP A 57 -2.55 10.48 0.67
CA ASP A 57 -3.76 11.25 0.34
C ASP A 57 -3.45 12.72 0.03
N ASP A 58 -2.20 13.03 -0.33
CA ASP A 58 -1.78 14.40 -0.69
C ASP A 58 -2.52 14.94 -1.93
N ASP A 59 -2.94 14.04 -2.82
CA ASP A 59 -3.72 14.31 -4.03
C ASP A 59 -5.22 14.05 -3.85
N GLY A 60 -5.67 13.77 -2.62
CA GLY A 60 -7.06 13.41 -2.31
C GLY A 60 -7.51 12.05 -2.85
N GLN A 61 -6.57 11.20 -3.31
CA GLN A 61 -6.86 9.89 -3.89
C GLN A 61 -6.55 8.72 -2.95
N GLY A 62 -6.35 8.97 -1.65
CA GLY A 62 -5.90 7.93 -0.72
C GLY A 62 -6.86 6.75 -0.62
N GLU A 63 -8.17 6.98 -0.74
CA GLU A 63 -9.15 5.89 -0.76
C GLU A 63 -9.02 5.02 -2.01
N VAL A 64 -8.97 5.65 -3.19
CA VAL A 64 -8.82 4.95 -4.47
C VAL A 64 -7.50 4.18 -4.52
N ARG A 65 -6.42 4.80 -4.04
CA ARG A 65 -5.09 4.20 -3.91
C ARG A 65 -5.15 2.95 -3.03
N GLY A 66 -5.75 3.09 -1.85
CA GLY A 66 -5.91 2.01 -0.89
C GLY A 66 -6.68 0.81 -1.46
N ARG A 67 -7.78 1.05 -2.18
CA ARG A 67 -8.57 -0.01 -2.85
C ARG A 67 -7.78 -0.71 -3.95
N LEU A 68 -7.08 0.05 -4.80
CA LEU A 68 -6.27 -0.51 -5.89
C LEU A 68 -5.14 -1.39 -5.35
N VAL A 69 -4.34 -0.88 -4.42
CA VAL A 69 -3.25 -1.63 -3.78
C VAL A 69 -3.78 -2.92 -3.16
N GLY A 70 -4.89 -2.83 -2.40
CA GLY A 70 -5.52 -4.01 -1.79
C GLY A 70 -5.97 -5.05 -2.82
N ALA A 71 -6.63 -4.60 -3.90
CA ALA A 71 -7.09 -5.48 -4.96
C ALA A 71 -5.93 -6.15 -5.73
N ILE A 72 -4.85 -5.42 -6.00
CA ILE A 72 -3.64 -5.97 -6.64
C ILE A 72 -3.03 -7.06 -5.77
N MET A 73 -2.78 -6.78 -4.49
CA MET A 73 -2.17 -7.74 -3.56
C MET A 73 -3.05 -8.99 -3.43
N ALA A 74 -4.34 -8.84 -3.15
CA ALA A 74 -5.26 -9.97 -3.02
C ALA A 74 -5.33 -10.81 -4.32
N ARG A 75 -5.27 -10.17 -5.49
CA ARG A 75 -5.28 -10.88 -6.78
C ARG A 75 -4.01 -11.69 -7.00
N LEU A 76 -2.87 -11.14 -6.63
CA LEU A 76 -1.56 -11.78 -6.76
C LEU A 76 -1.37 -12.91 -5.75
N GLU A 77 -1.86 -12.76 -4.54
CA GLU A 77 -1.73 -13.77 -3.47
C GLU A 77 -2.60 -15.01 -3.72
N ARG A 78 -3.73 -14.86 -4.44
CA ARG A 78 -4.68 -15.95 -4.71
C ARG A 78 -3.98 -17.15 -5.35
N ARG A 79 -3.97 -18.29 -4.65
CA ARG A 79 -3.39 -19.56 -5.10
C ARG A 79 -4.37 -20.34 -5.96
N ASP A 80 -4.46 -19.97 -7.24
CA ASP A 80 -5.26 -20.67 -8.26
C ASP A 80 -4.37 -21.09 -9.45
N SER A 81 -4.94 -21.73 -10.47
CA SER A 81 -4.21 -22.15 -11.69
C SER A 81 -3.56 -20.99 -12.45
N GLY A 82 -3.98 -19.76 -12.22
CA GLY A 82 -3.39 -18.55 -12.80
C GLY A 82 -2.38 -17.86 -11.88
N TYR A 83 -1.99 -18.44 -10.75
CA TYR A 83 -1.07 -17.82 -9.78
C TYR A 83 0.27 -17.44 -10.43
N GLN A 84 1.00 -18.42 -10.95
CA GLN A 84 2.30 -18.18 -11.58
C GLN A 84 2.19 -17.24 -12.81
N PRO A 85 1.24 -17.45 -13.74
CA PRO A 85 1.06 -16.54 -14.87
C PRO A 85 0.84 -15.06 -14.50
N ARG A 86 0.21 -14.76 -13.35
CA ARG A 86 0.05 -13.37 -12.89
C ARG A 86 1.37 -12.77 -12.44
N TRP A 87 2.16 -13.53 -11.68
CA TRP A 87 3.49 -13.08 -11.26
C TRP A 87 4.42 -12.93 -12.46
N ASP A 88 4.41 -13.86 -13.42
CA ASP A 88 5.24 -13.77 -14.62
C ASP A 88 5.00 -12.47 -15.40
N LYS A 89 3.75 -11.96 -15.41
CA LYS A 89 3.43 -10.65 -16.00
C LYS A 89 4.07 -9.50 -15.21
N VAL A 90 3.94 -9.50 -13.89
CA VAL A 90 4.54 -8.49 -13.01
C VAL A 90 6.06 -8.45 -13.17
N TRP A 91 6.69 -9.63 -13.21
CA TRP A 91 8.14 -9.76 -13.41
C TRP A 91 8.62 -9.23 -14.75
N LYS A 92 7.85 -9.41 -15.83
CA LYS A 92 8.25 -8.97 -17.19
C LYS A 92 7.91 -7.51 -17.49
N ASP A 93 7.04 -6.89 -16.69
CA ASP A 93 6.50 -5.58 -16.98
C ASP A 93 7.43 -4.44 -16.50
N HIS A 94 7.79 -3.54 -17.42
CA HIS A 94 8.73 -2.46 -17.14
C HIS A 94 8.21 -1.44 -16.12
N LEU A 95 6.90 -1.21 -16.06
CA LEU A 95 6.32 -0.31 -15.06
C LEU A 95 6.41 -0.94 -13.67
N CYS A 96 6.07 -2.22 -13.55
CA CYS A 96 6.17 -2.96 -12.30
C CYS A 96 7.59 -2.94 -11.72
N GLN A 97 8.62 -3.04 -12.57
CA GLN A 97 10.02 -3.04 -12.13
C GLN A 97 10.43 -1.76 -11.36
N LYS A 98 9.76 -0.62 -11.60
CA LYS A 98 10.00 0.62 -10.84
C LYS A 98 9.63 0.49 -9.36
N TYR A 99 8.74 -0.44 -9.04
CA TYR A 99 8.20 -0.66 -7.70
C TYR A 99 8.74 -1.93 -7.03
N ARG A 100 9.72 -2.58 -7.65
CA ARG A 100 10.38 -3.73 -7.09
C ARG A 100 11.56 -3.26 -6.24
N ARG A 101 11.82 -3.95 -5.13
CA ARG A 101 13.09 -3.82 -4.40
C ARG A 101 14.20 -4.60 -5.11
N PRO A 102 15.23 -3.94 -5.68
CA PRO A 102 16.27 -4.62 -6.44
C PRO A 102 17.16 -5.50 -5.55
N GLU A 103 17.33 -5.16 -4.27
CA GLU A 103 18.06 -5.95 -3.28
C GLU A 103 17.50 -7.37 -3.02
N HIS A 104 16.32 -7.69 -3.54
CA HIS A 104 15.74 -9.03 -3.52
C HIS A 104 15.64 -9.58 -4.95
N GLU A 105 16.68 -10.30 -5.38
CA GLU A 105 16.77 -10.83 -6.75
C GLU A 105 15.87 -12.05 -6.98
N ASP A 106 15.73 -12.90 -5.96
CA ASP A 106 15.09 -14.23 -6.05
C ASP A 106 13.57 -14.21 -5.83
N TRP A 107 13.02 -13.16 -5.23
CA TRP A 107 11.59 -13.02 -5.01
C TRP A 107 11.13 -11.57 -5.15
N TRP A 108 9.85 -11.41 -5.48
CA TRP A 108 9.26 -10.10 -5.65
C TRP A 108 8.91 -9.49 -4.30
N LEU A 109 9.38 -8.28 -4.05
CA LEU A 109 8.95 -7.46 -2.93
C LEU A 109 8.59 -6.06 -3.44
N TRP A 110 7.37 -5.64 -3.15
CA TRP A 110 6.90 -4.29 -3.44
C TRP A 110 7.66 -3.26 -2.57
N SER A 111 8.16 -2.20 -3.19
CA SER A 111 8.83 -1.09 -2.50
C SER A 111 7.82 -0.16 -1.83
N TYR A 112 8.32 0.77 -1.02
CA TYR A 112 7.54 1.89 -0.48
C TYR A 112 6.76 2.63 -1.59
N ASP A 113 7.38 2.78 -2.77
CA ASP A 113 6.79 3.53 -3.89
C ASP A 113 5.56 2.84 -4.46
N PHE A 114 5.43 1.51 -4.35
CA PHE A 114 4.22 0.80 -4.78
C PHE A 114 2.98 1.27 -4.00
N PHE A 115 3.10 1.34 -2.67
CA PHE A 115 1.99 1.70 -1.78
C PHE A 115 1.56 3.17 -1.96
N ASN A 116 2.46 3.99 -2.51
CA ASN A 116 2.28 5.41 -2.75
C ASN A 116 2.22 5.75 -4.26
N ALA A 117 2.14 4.72 -5.12
CA ALA A 117 2.24 4.89 -6.57
C ALA A 117 1.06 5.71 -7.13
N PRO A 118 1.27 6.52 -8.18
CA PRO A 118 0.21 7.25 -8.86
C PRO A 118 -0.99 6.35 -9.23
N ILE A 119 -2.20 6.90 -9.19
CA ILE A 119 -3.42 6.14 -9.50
C ILE A 119 -3.40 5.54 -10.91
N ALA A 120 -2.79 6.23 -11.88
CA ALA A 120 -2.65 5.72 -13.25
C ALA A 120 -1.84 4.42 -13.28
N ASP A 121 -0.71 4.38 -12.56
CA ASP A 121 0.17 3.21 -12.51
C ASP A 121 -0.51 2.06 -11.77
N LEU A 122 -1.17 2.35 -10.65
CA LEU A 122 -1.96 1.34 -9.93
C LEU A 122 -3.10 0.76 -10.78
N ARG A 123 -3.81 1.57 -11.57
CA ARG A 123 -4.84 1.10 -12.50
C ARG A 123 -4.26 0.21 -13.60
N TYR A 124 -3.10 0.58 -14.14
CA TYR A 124 -2.40 -0.24 -15.11
C TYR A 124 -2.02 -1.60 -14.51
N ILE A 125 -1.39 -1.61 -13.33
CA ILE A 125 -0.99 -2.85 -12.66
C ILE A 125 -2.21 -3.71 -12.33
N ALA A 126 -3.31 -3.10 -11.86
CA ALA A 126 -4.55 -3.79 -11.58
C ALA A 126 -5.10 -4.50 -12.84
N ALA A 127 -5.10 -3.82 -13.99
CA ALA A 127 -5.49 -4.41 -15.27
C ALA A 127 -4.54 -5.55 -15.69
N LEU A 128 -3.22 -5.35 -15.56
CA LEU A 128 -2.18 -6.34 -15.91
C LEU A 128 -2.40 -7.68 -15.18
N VAL A 129 -2.69 -7.63 -13.88
CA VAL A 129 -2.90 -8.82 -13.04
C VAL A 129 -4.35 -9.31 -13.05
N GLY A 130 -5.25 -8.59 -13.71
CA GLY A 130 -6.69 -8.87 -13.74
C GLY A 130 -7.35 -8.74 -12.37
N ALA A 131 -6.94 -7.74 -11.58
CA ALA A 131 -7.60 -7.36 -10.34
C ALA A 131 -8.87 -6.56 -10.66
N ARG A 132 -9.97 -6.87 -9.96
CA ARG A 132 -11.21 -6.10 -10.03
C ARG A 132 -11.27 -5.19 -8.82
N VAL A 133 -11.45 -3.89 -9.05
CA VAL A 133 -11.69 -2.92 -7.99
C VAL A 133 -13.19 -2.70 -7.90
N SER A 134 -13.80 -3.13 -6.80
CA SER A 134 -15.20 -2.85 -6.47
C SER A 134 -15.35 -1.57 -5.66
#